data_AF-A0A7X3UU20-F1
#
_entry.id   AF-A0A7X3UU20-F1
#
_cell.length_a   1.000
_cell.length_b   1.000
_cell.length_c   1.000
_cell.angle_alpha   90.00
_cell.angle_beta   90.00
_cell.angle_gamma   90.00
#
_symmetry.space_group_name_H-M   'P 1'
#
loop_
_entity.id
_entity.type
_entity.pdbx_description
1 polymer ?
#
loop_
_entity_poly.entity_id
_entity_poly.type
_entity_poly.pdbx_seq_one_letter_code
_entity_poly.pdbx_strand_id
1 'polypeptide(L)'
;MSQTKLALLSKTWLLPVFLAAALLTACTTVETVEKRPVKQAVCQGKVKASPYVVGGKRYVPLSLRQAQRYEQMGIASWYGQEVLNKKGGHVTANGEAFNPMGLTAAHKHLPLPINVRVTNLENGRSIIVRVNDRGPFPSADNPDSKKRIIDVSYGAAKKLGFHKKGLARVHVKVIPVKSCN
;
A
#
# COMPACT_ATOMS: atom_id res chain seq x y z
N MET A 1 58.24 46.48 59.24
CA MET A 1 57.71 46.83 57.89
C MET A 1 57.46 45.51 57.20
N SER A 2 56.31 45.16 56.63
CA SER A 2 55.07 45.86 56.31
C SER A 2 54.12 44.75 55.85
N GLN A 3 52.90 44.69 56.41
CA GLN A 3 51.59 44.36 55.78
C GLN A 3 51.50 43.05 54.93
N THR A 4 50.42 42.25 54.88
CA THR A 4 48.99 42.54 54.98
C THR A 4 48.20 41.23 55.11
N LYS A 5 46.96 41.35 55.61
CA LYS A 5 45.97 40.31 55.89
C LYS A 5 45.22 39.77 54.66
N LEU A 6 44.71 38.54 54.84
CA LEU A 6 43.43 37.92 54.43
C LEU A 6 42.82 38.17 53.02
N ALA A 7 42.51 37.06 52.34
CA ALA A 7 41.24 36.79 51.64
C ALA A 7 41.18 35.27 51.32
N LEU A 8 40.30 34.47 51.93
CA LEU A 8 38.89 34.20 51.61
C LEU A 8 38.70 32.97 50.69
N LEU A 9 37.90 32.01 51.22
CA LEU A 9 36.91 31.17 50.52
C LEU A 9 37.49 30.10 49.55
N SER A 10 36.99 28.87 49.44
CA SER A 10 35.78 28.21 49.92
C SER A 10 35.97 26.69 49.78
N LYS A 11 35.66 25.93 50.83
CA LYS A 11 35.48 24.47 50.73
C LYS A 11 34.08 24.19 50.20
N THR A 12 33.97 23.61 49.00
CA THR A 12 32.74 22.99 48.52
C THR A 12 33.05 21.56 48.09
N TRP A 13 32.63 20.62 48.93
CA TRP A 13 32.48 19.21 48.55
C TRP A 13 31.15 19.06 47.82
N LEU A 14 31.19 18.72 46.52
CA LEU A 14 30.04 18.18 45.81
C LEU A 14 30.51 17.01 44.95
N LEU A 15 30.13 15.81 45.39
CA LEU A 15 30.19 14.55 44.63
C LEU A 15 29.15 14.57 43.49
N PRO A 16 29.31 13.71 42.48
CA PRO A 16 28.82 13.92 41.11
C PRO A 16 27.37 13.49 40.95
N VAL A 17 26.61 14.21 40.12
CA VAL A 17 25.38 13.68 39.54
C VAL A 17 25.45 13.88 38.03
N PHE A 18 25.70 12.77 37.36
CA PHE A 18 25.44 12.56 35.95
C PHE A 18 23.99 12.99 35.64
N LEU A 19 23.82 13.99 34.80
CA LEU A 19 22.62 14.09 33.98
C LEU A 19 23.03 14.49 32.57
N ALA A 20 23.47 13.48 31.82
CA ALA A 20 23.53 13.56 30.38
C ALA A 20 22.10 13.73 29.86
N ALA A 21 21.67 14.98 29.67
CA ALA A 21 20.47 15.29 28.93
C ALA A 21 20.79 15.10 27.44
N ALA A 22 20.89 13.84 27.02
CA ALA A 22 20.76 13.48 25.62
C ALA A 22 19.34 13.83 25.21
N LEU A 23 19.16 15.01 24.59
CA LEU A 23 17.99 15.31 23.78
C LEU A 23 18.01 14.33 22.62
N LEU A 24 17.49 13.13 22.86
CA LEU A 24 17.03 12.23 21.82
C LEU A 24 15.84 12.95 21.19
N THR A 25 16.12 13.80 20.21
CA THR A 25 15.17 14.13 19.17
C THR A 25 14.80 12.78 18.57
N ALA A 26 13.70 12.21 19.07
CA ALA A 26 13.02 11.11 18.43
C ALA A 26 12.51 11.67 17.10
N CYS A 27 13.38 11.65 16.10
CA CYS A 27 12.98 11.68 14.73
C CYS A 27 12.10 10.44 14.58
N THR A 28 10.79 10.63 14.73
CA THR A 28 9.83 9.57 14.51
C THR A 28 10.04 9.17 13.06
N THR A 29 10.72 8.04 12.86
CA THR A 29 10.76 7.42 11.56
C THR A 29 9.31 7.22 11.18
N VAL A 30 8.88 7.90 10.11
CA VAL A 30 7.64 7.56 9.43
C VAL A 30 7.76 6.07 9.21
N GLU A 31 6.98 5.26 9.93
CA GLU A 31 6.81 3.85 9.61
C GLU A 31 6.36 3.85 8.15
N THR A 32 7.31 3.62 7.25
CA THR A 32 7.05 3.11 5.91
C THR A 32 5.99 2.06 6.12
N VAL A 33 4.84 2.22 5.46
CA VAL A 33 3.68 1.32 5.58
C VAL A 33 4.11 -0.04 5.02
N GLU A 34 4.91 -0.77 5.80
CA GLU A 34 5.46 -2.07 5.48
C GLU A 34 4.29 -3.02 5.52
N LYS A 35 3.75 -3.28 4.32
CA LYS A 35 2.92 -4.41 3.92
C LYS A 35 2.09 -5.03 5.05
N ARG A 36 1.31 -4.22 5.77
CA ARG A 36 0.43 -4.72 6.84
C ARG A 36 -0.46 -5.83 6.27
N PRO A 37 -0.59 -6.98 6.96
CA PRO A 37 -1.52 -8.02 6.57
C PRO A 37 -2.90 -7.42 6.33
N VAL A 38 -3.58 -7.82 5.25
CA VAL A 38 -4.91 -7.27 4.91
C VAL A 38 -5.87 -7.38 6.09
N LYS A 39 -5.86 -8.53 6.79
CA LYS A 39 -6.68 -8.74 7.99
C LYS A 39 -6.44 -7.64 9.03
N GLN A 40 -5.19 -7.35 9.37
CA GLN A 40 -4.84 -6.34 10.35
C GLN A 40 -5.28 -4.94 9.90
N ALA A 41 -5.02 -4.57 8.63
CA ALA A 41 -5.43 -3.28 8.10
C ALA A 41 -6.97 -3.09 8.14
N VAL A 42 -7.73 -4.11 7.75
CA VAL A 42 -9.19 -4.10 7.79
C VAL A 42 -9.70 -4.05 9.23
N CYS A 43 -9.13 -4.84 10.14
CA CYS A 43 -9.56 -4.89 11.54
C CYS A 43 -9.27 -3.62 12.32
N GLN A 44 -8.19 -2.91 11.99
CA GLN A 44 -7.88 -1.61 12.57
C GLN A 44 -8.60 -0.45 11.87
N GLY A 45 -9.44 -0.72 10.85
CA GLY A 45 -10.06 0.31 10.01
C GLY A 45 -9.07 1.14 9.20
N LYS A 46 -7.79 0.74 9.13
CA LYS A 46 -6.71 1.44 8.45
C LYS A 46 -6.67 1.09 6.96
N VAL A 47 -7.74 1.45 6.25
CA VAL A 47 -7.87 1.28 4.81
C VAL A 47 -8.06 2.62 4.10
N LYS A 48 -7.44 2.77 2.92
CA LYS A 48 -7.63 3.90 2.02
C LYS A 48 -8.96 3.75 1.28
N ALA A 49 -10.00 4.40 1.80
CA ALA A 49 -11.34 4.48 1.21
C ALA A 49 -11.77 5.92 0.82
N SER A 50 -10.89 6.92 1.00
CA SER A 50 -11.20 8.31 0.64
C SER A 50 -11.37 8.50 -0.87
N PRO A 51 -12.28 9.39 -1.32
CA PRO A 51 -12.38 9.78 -2.72
C PRO A 51 -11.06 10.34 -3.27
N TYR A 52 -10.82 10.14 -4.56
CA TYR A 52 -9.61 10.61 -5.24
C TYR A 52 -9.91 11.02 -6.68
N VAL A 53 -8.99 11.75 -7.31
CA VAL A 53 -9.15 12.27 -8.67
C VAL A 53 -7.98 11.82 -9.54
N VAL A 54 -8.28 11.35 -10.76
CA VAL A 54 -7.29 11.03 -11.79
C VAL A 54 -7.80 11.53 -13.13
N GLY A 55 -7.01 12.35 -13.82
CA GLY A 55 -7.40 12.93 -15.13
C GLY A 55 -8.70 13.72 -15.08
N GLY A 56 -8.92 14.51 -14.01
CA GLY A 56 -10.15 15.29 -13.81
C GLY A 56 -11.39 14.48 -13.40
N LYS A 57 -11.32 13.14 -13.44
CA LYS A 57 -12.42 12.26 -13.02
C LYS A 57 -12.30 11.87 -11.56
N ARG A 58 -13.38 12.09 -10.79
CA ARG A 58 -13.51 11.67 -9.39
C ARG A 58 -13.89 10.20 -9.29
N TYR A 59 -13.23 9.48 -8.41
CA TYR A 59 -13.51 8.09 -8.05
C TYR A 59 -13.80 8.00 -6.54
N VAL A 60 -14.79 7.19 -6.18
CA VAL A 60 -15.23 7.01 -4.79
C VAL A 60 -15.11 5.52 -4.46
N PRO A 61 -14.16 5.12 -3.59
CA PRO A 61 -14.09 3.75 -3.12
C PRO A 61 -15.34 3.33 -2.33
N LEU A 62 -15.67 2.04 -2.42
CA LEU A 62 -16.69 1.40 -1.61
C LEU A 62 -16.29 1.44 -0.13
N SER A 63 -17.30 1.54 0.75
CA SER A 63 -17.10 1.28 2.18
C SER A 63 -16.63 -0.16 2.41
N LEU A 64 -15.96 -0.43 3.54
CA LEU A 64 -15.55 -1.80 3.90
C LEU A 64 -16.73 -2.78 3.89
N ARG A 65 -17.88 -2.37 4.40
CA ARG A 65 -19.11 -3.20 4.44
C ARG A 65 -19.59 -3.56 3.04
N GLN A 66 -19.59 -2.60 2.12
CA GLN A 66 -19.96 -2.85 0.72
C GLN A 66 -18.91 -3.73 0.02
N ALA A 67 -17.62 -3.43 0.23
CA ALA A 67 -16.52 -4.17 -0.37
C ALA A 67 -16.50 -5.65 0.06
N GLN A 68 -16.87 -5.98 1.30
CA GLN A 68 -16.96 -7.38 1.76
C GLN A 68 -17.94 -8.24 0.95
N ARG A 69 -18.92 -7.62 0.28
CA ARG A 69 -19.90 -8.30 -0.58
C ARG A 69 -19.59 -8.15 -2.08
N TYR A 70 -18.45 -7.56 -2.41
CA TYR A 70 -18.11 -7.24 -3.79
C TYR A 70 -17.80 -8.50 -4.59
N GLU A 71 -18.48 -8.61 -5.72
CA GLU A 71 -18.30 -9.63 -6.73
C GLU A 71 -18.60 -9.02 -8.10
N GLN A 72 -17.68 -9.18 -9.06
CA GLN A 72 -17.87 -8.64 -10.41
C GLN A 72 -17.17 -9.51 -11.45
N MET A 73 -17.87 -9.76 -12.57
CA MET A 73 -17.24 -10.28 -13.79
C MET A 73 -16.90 -9.13 -14.75
N GLY A 74 -15.76 -9.25 -15.44
CA GLY A 74 -15.33 -8.23 -16.39
C GLY A 74 -13.98 -8.53 -16.99
N ILE A 75 -13.36 -7.51 -17.60
CA ILE A 75 -12.05 -7.65 -18.25
C ILE A 75 -10.94 -7.33 -17.26
N ALA A 76 -9.97 -8.23 -17.14
CA ALA A 76 -8.68 -7.96 -16.52
C ALA A 76 -7.64 -7.59 -17.58
N SER A 77 -6.71 -6.72 -17.22
CA SER A 77 -5.39 -6.67 -17.85
C SER A 77 -4.28 -6.88 -16.84
N TRP A 78 -3.04 -6.60 -17.22
CA TRP A 78 -1.92 -6.63 -16.30
C TRP A 78 -0.96 -5.46 -16.54
N TYR A 79 -0.22 -5.09 -15.48
CA TYR A 79 0.73 -3.99 -15.47
C TYR A 79 2.08 -4.41 -14.87
N GLY A 80 3.09 -3.57 -15.09
CA GLY A 80 4.39 -3.69 -14.49
C GLY A 80 5.55 -3.95 -15.44
N GLN A 81 5.32 -3.98 -16.76
CA GLN A 81 6.41 -4.00 -17.74
C GLN A 81 7.15 -2.65 -17.75
N GLU A 82 6.41 -1.57 -17.56
CA GLU A 82 6.87 -0.18 -17.53
C GLU A 82 7.81 0.15 -16.36
N VAL A 83 7.85 -0.69 -15.32
CA VAL A 83 8.69 -0.47 -14.14
C VAL A 83 9.91 -1.40 -14.06
N LEU A 84 10.00 -2.43 -14.91
CA LEU A 84 11.10 -3.42 -14.85
C LEU A 84 12.48 -2.76 -15.02
N ASN A 85 12.55 -1.68 -15.80
CA ASN A 85 13.80 -0.98 -16.11
C ASN A 85 13.93 0.36 -15.38
N LYS A 86 13.01 0.70 -14.47
CA LYS A 86 12.98 2.01 -13.82
C LYS A 86 13.83 2.00 -12.55
N LYS A 87 14.93 2.77 -12.55
CA LYS A 87 15.75 2.99 -11.35
C LYS A 87 14.90 3.69 -10.28
N GLY A 88 14.91 3.16 -9.05
CA GLY A 88 14.12 3.68 -7.91
C GLY A 88 12.76 3.01 -7.68
N GLY A 89 12.35 2.08 -8.55
CA GLY A 89 11.10 1.31 -8.38
C GLY A 89 9.83 2.14 -8.61
N HIS A 90 8.70 1.59 -8.16
CA HIS A 90 7.40 2.24 -8.25
C HIS A 90 6.65 2.06 -6.94
N VAL A 91 5.95 3.09 -6.49
CA VAL A 91 5.15 3.07 -5.26
C VAL A 91 3.68 3.06 -5.64
N THR A 92 2.97 2.04 -5.17
CA THR A 92 1.52 1.90 -5.37
C THR A 92 0.73 2.98 -4.64
N ALA A 93 -0.53 3.19 -5.00
CA ALA A 93 -1.41 4.11 -4.28
C ALA A 93 -1.59 3.77 -2.79
N ASN A 94 -1.39 2.50 -2.39
CA ASN A 94 -1.38 2.13 -0.98
C ASN A 94 -0.09 2.55 -0.24
N GLY A 95 0.97 2.93 -0.95
CA GLY A 95 2.27 3.32 -0.39
C GLY A 95 3.27 2.15 -0.35
N GLU A 96 2.92 0.99 -0.91
CA GLU A 96 3.81 -0.17 -0.98
C GLU A 96 4.71 -0.10 -2.20
N ALA A 97 5.96 -0.54 -2.07
CA ALA A 97 6.82 -0.80 -3.21
C ALA A 97 6.18 -1.87 -4.11
N PHE A 98 6.04 -1.54 -5.38
CA PHE A 98 5.44 -2.41 -6.37
C PHE A 98 6.43 -3.48 -6.83
N ASN A 99 5.99 -4.74 -6.77
CA ASN A 99 6.73 -5.89 -7.28
C ASN A 99 5.97 -6.47 -8.49
N PRO A 100 6.47 -6.32 -9.73
CA PRO A 100 5.83 -6.86 -10.93
C PRO A 100 5.62 -8.38 -10.91
N MET A 101 6.48 -9.12 -10.21
CA MET A 101 6.38 -10.58 -10.06
C MET A 101 5.54 -11.00 -8.85
N GLY A 102 5.09 -10.04 -8.02
CA GLY A 102 4.24 -10.28 -6.86
C GLY A 102 2.82 -10.72 -7.24
N LEU A 103 1.98 -10.96 -6.24
CA LEU A 103 0.54 -11.26 -6.40
C LEU A 103 -0.30 -10.07 -5.95
N THR A 104 -0.23 -9.00 -6.73
CA THR A 104 -0.90 -7.72 -6.44
C THR A 104 -1.80 -7.29 -7.58
N ALA A 105 -2.67 -6.33 -7.31
CA ALA A 105 -3.58 -5.77 -8.31
C ALA A 105 -3.94 -4.31 -8.01
N ALA A 106 -4.36 -3.61 -9.06
CA ALA A 106 -4.97 -2.30 -9.04
C ALA A 106 -6.49 -2.40 -9.22
N HIS A 107 -7.25 -1.65 -8.41
CA HIS A 107 -8.70 -1.54 -8.55
C HIS A 107 -9.19 -0.12 -8.28
N LYS A 108 -10.20 0.33 -9.03
CA LYS A 108 -10.71 1.70 -8.94
C LYS A 108 -11.40 1.93 -7.59
N HIS A 109 -12.34 1.07 -7.23
CA HIS A 109 -13.31 1.35 -6.16
C HIS A 109 -13.17 0.46 -4.91
N LEU A 110 -12.19 -0.45 -4.85
CA LEU A 110 -12.02 -1.27 -3.66
C LEU A 110 -11.17 -0.52 -2.63
N PRO A 111 -11.49 -0.55 -1.34
CA PRO A 111 -10.63 0.04 -0.31
C PRO A 111 -9.28 -0.68 -0.27
N LEU A 112 -8.18 0.06 -0.02
CA LEU A 112 -6.84 -0.52 -0.01
C LEU A 112 -6.28 -0.58 1.42
N PRO A 113 -5.59 -1.67 1.79
CA PRO A 113 -5.45 -2.90 1.04
C PRO A 113 -6.69 -3.80 1.21
N ILE A 114 -6.97 -4.64 0.21
CA ILE A 114 -7.96 -5.73 0.34
C ILE A 114 -7.54 -6.95 -0.47
N ASN A 115 -7.97 -8.15 -0.08
CA ASN A 115 -7.70 -9.37 -0.85
C ASN A 115 -8.91 -9.71 -1.72
N VAL A 116 -8.63 -10.11 -2.97
CA VAL A 116 -9.63 -10.63 -3.90
C VAL A 116 -9.18 -11.97 -4.48
N ARG A 117 -10.12 -12.89 -4.69
CA ARG A 117 -9.93 -14.02 -5.60
C ARG A 117 -10.22 -13.55 -7.01
N VAL A 118 -9.28 -13.77 -7.91
CA VAL A 118 -9.45 -13.57 -9.34
C VAL A 118 -9.47 -14.94 -10.00
N THR A 119 -10.50 -15.20 -10.79
CA THR A 119 -10.65 -16.43 -11.57
C THR A 119 -10.66 -16.06 -13.05
N ASN A 120 -9.75 -16.64 -13.83
CA ASN A 120 -9.79 -16.55 -15.28
C ASN A 120 -10.88 -17.48 -15.81
N LEU A 121 -11.89 -16.92 -16.46
CA LEU A 121 -13.06 -17.65 -16.92
C LEU A 121 -12.79 -18.49 -18.17
N GLU A 122 -11.70 -18.22 -18.89
CA GLU A 122 -11.33 -18.96 -20.10
C GLU A 122 -10.67 -20.31 -19.78
N ASN A 123 -10.00 -20.43 -18.63
CA ASN A 123 -9.23 -21.63 -18.25
C ASN A 123 -9.49 -22.14 -16.82
N GLY A 124 -10.40 -21.51 -16.07
CA GLY A 124 -10.77 -21.89 -14.71
C GLY A 124 -9.71 -21.62 -13.64
N ARG A 125 -8.52 -21.13 -13.97
CA ARG A 125 -7.45 -20.88 -13.00
C ARG A 125 -7.84 -19.73 -12.08
N SER A 126 -7.61 -19.88 -10.77
CA SER A 126 -7.87 -18.84 -9.79
C SER A 126 -6.70 -18.62 -8.85
N ILE A 127 -6.51 -17.37 -8.41
CA ILE A 127 -5.52 -16.98 -7.41
C ILE A 127 -6.12 -15.92 -6.48
N ILE A 128 -5.53 -15.76 -5.30
CA ILE A 128 -5.80 -14.63 -4.42
C ILE A 128 -4.71 -13.58 -4.63
N VAL A 129 -5.11 -12.32 -4.84
CA VAL A 129 -4.20 -11.18 -4.98
C VAL A 129 -4.54 -10.11 -3.96
N ARG A 130 -3.52 -9.37 -3.54
CA ARG A 130 -3.68 -8.15 -2.74
C ARG A 130 -3.95 -6.97 -3.68
N VAL A 131 -5.11 -6.35 -3.53
CA VAL A 131 -5.39 -5.06 -4.14
C VAL A 131 -4.71 -3.99 -3.29
N ASN A 132 -3.67 -3.37 -3.82
CA ASN A 132 -2.90 -2.32 -3.16
C ASN A 132 -2.68 -1.09 -4.04
N ASP A 133 -3.35 -1.01 -5.19
CA ASP A 133 -3.15 0.10 -6.12
C ASP A 133 -4.46 0.58 -6.76
N ARG A 134 -4.38 1.71 -7.49
CA ARG A 134 -5.52 2.33 -8.19
C ARG A 134 -5.41 2.16 -9.70
N GLY A 135 -6.58 1.98 -10.34
CA GLY A 135 -6.71 1.72 -11.77
C GLY A 135 -7.60 0.48 -12.00
N PRO A 136 -7.68 -0.06 -13.22
CA PRO A 136 -7.27 0.55 -14.49
C PRO A 136 -7.96 1.88 -14.72
N PHE A 137 -7.28 2.85 -15.31
CA PHE A 137 -7.91 4.08 -15.79
C PHE A 137 -8.13 4.03 -17.31
N PRO A 138 -9.17 4.70 -17.82
CA PRO A 138 -9.30 4.89 -19.26
C PRO A 138 -8.06 5.58 -19.84
N SER A 139 -7.58 5.08 -20.98
CA SER A 139 -6.55 5.69 -21.83
C SER A 139 -7.23 6.32 -23.04
N ALA A 140 -6.71 7.46 -23.50
CA ALA A 140 -7.16 8.12 -24.72
C ALA A 140 -6.86 7.27 -25.97
N ASP A 141 -5.73 6.56 -25.96
CA ASP A 141 -5.24 5.78 -27.10
C ASP A 141 -5.97 4.43 -27.24
N ASN A 142 -6.65 3.98 -26.18
CA ASN A 142 -7.40 2.73 -26.18
C ASN A 142 -8.79 2.93 -25.55
N PRO A 143 -9.83 3.17 -26.35
CA PRO A 143 -11.21 3.35 -25.88
C PRO A 143 -11.76 2.17 -25.08
N ASP A 144 -11.25 0.95 -25.32
CA ASP A 144 -11.69 -0.26 -24.63
C ASP A 144 -11.11 -0.42 -23.22
N SER A 145 -10.04 0.32 -22.90
CA SER A 145 -9.43 0.33 -21.55
C SER A 145 -10.42 0.69 -20.44
N LYS A 146 -11.46 1.48 -20.75
CA LYS A 146 -12.53 1.84 -19.80
C LYS A 146 -13.35 0.64 -19.32
N LYS A 147 -13.38 -0.45 -20.08
CA LYS A 147 -14.13 -1.69 -19.78
C LYS A 147 -13.39 -2.59 -18.77
N ARG A 148 -12.10 -2.31 -18.48
CA ARG A 148 -11.31 -3.11 -17.55
C ARG A 148 -11.75 -2.85 -16.11
N ILE A 149 -11.87 -3.92 -15.34
CA ILE A 149 -12.31 -3.86 -13.93
C ILE A 149 -11.13 -4.00 -12.97
N ILE A 150 -10.05 -4.68 -13.39
CA ILE A 150 -8.88 -4.94 -12.56
C ILE A 150 -7.63 -5.03 -13.44
N ASP A 151 -6.51 -4.50 -12.96
CA ASP A 151 -5.19 -4.73 -13.56
C ASP A 151 -4.37 -5.51 -12.53
N VAL A 152 -3.92 -6.72 -12.89
CA VAL A 152 -3.09 -7.54 -11.99
C VAL A 152 -1.61 -7.35 -12.29
N SER A 153 -0.72 -7.67 -11.37
CA SER A 153 0.71 -7.70 -11.66
C SER A 153 1.05 -8.74 -12.75
N TYR A 154 2.15 -8.54 -13.47
CA TYR A 154 2.64 -9.50 -14.46
C TYR A 154 2.77 -10.94 -13.89
N GLY A 155 3.30 -11.08 -12.66
CA GLY A 155 3.38 -12.37 -11.95
C GLY A 155 2.01 -13.03 -11.72
N ALA A 156 1.00 -12.25 -11.34
CA ALA A 156 -0.37 -12.73 -11.20
C ALA A 156 -0.97 -13.16 -12.56
N ALA A 157 -0.72 -12.39 -13.63
CA ALA A 157 -1.18 -12.73 -14.98
C ALA A 157 -0.52 -14.02 -15.52
N LYS A 158 0.75 -14.29 -15.17
CA LYS A 158 1.40 -15.57 -15.47
C LYS A 158 0.70 -16.73 -14.77
N LYS A 159 0.36 -16.57 -13.49
CA LYS A 159 -0.36 -17.59 -12.72
C LYS A 159 -1.82 -17.79 -13.14
N LEU A 160 -2.46 -16.76 -13.69
CA LEU A 160 -3.80 -16.83 -14.28
C LEU A 160 -3.79 -17.30 -15.75
N GLY A 161 -2.61 -17.38 -16.38
CA GLY A 161 -2.44 -17.92 -17.72
C GLY A 161 -2.84 -16.97 -18.86
N PHE A 162 -2.84 -15.65 -18.65
CA PHE A 162 -3.21 -14.69 -19.71
C PHE A 162 -2.15 -13.63 -20.01
N HIS A 163 -0.98 -13.67 -19.35
CA HIS A 163 0.10 -12.70 -19.57
C HIS A 163 0.46 -12.48 -21.05
N LYS A 164 0.54 -13.54 -21.87
CA LYS A 164 0.82 -13.44 -23.31
C LYS A 164 -0.31 -12.79 -24.11
N LYS A 165 -1.57 -12.99 -23.71
CA LYS A 165 -2.76 -12.43 -24.37
C LYS A 165 -2.99 -10.96 -23.98
N GLY A 166 -2.46 -10.53 -22.84
CA GLY A 166 -2.65 -9.18 -22.30
C GLY A 166 -3.96 -9.02 -21.52
N LEU A 167 -5.06 -9.57 -22.05
CA LEU A 167 -6.39 -9.46 -21.48
C LEU A 167 -7.01 -10.83 -21.17
N ALA A 168 -7.90 -10.88 -20.17
CA ALA A 168 -8.74 -12.04 -19.90
C ALA A 168 -10.10 -11.62 -19.35
N ARG A 169 -11.15 -12.41 -19.65
CA ARG A 169 -12.41 -12.30 -18.92
C ARG A 169 -12.25 -12.98 -17.57
N VAL A 170 -12.50 -12.25 -16.50
CA VAL A 170 -12.29 -12.72 -15.12
C VAL A 170 -13.54 -12.55 -14.27
N HIS A 171 -13.58 -13.34 -13.20
CA HIS A 171 -14.46 -13.15 -12.07
C HIS A 171 -13.64 -12.72 -10.85
N VAL A 172 -13.95 -11.56 -10.28
CA VAL A 172 -13.28 -10.96 -9.12
C VAL A 172 -14.23 -10.98 -7.92
N LYS A 173 -13.81 -11.62 -6.83
CA LYS A 173 -14.59 -11.70 -5.58
C LYS A 173 -13.73 -11.30 -4.39
N VAL A 174 -14.21 -10.39 -3.54
CA VAL A 174 -13.50 -10.04 -2.30
C VAL A 174 -13.46 -11.23 -1.36
N ILE A 175 -12.31 -11.43 -0.68
CA ILE A 175 -12.17 -12.39 0.41
C ILE A 175 -12.57 -11.68 1.71
N PRO A 176 -13.72 -12.02 2.32
CA PRO A 176 -14.18 -11.32 3.52
C PRO A 176 -13.28 -11.62 4.72
N VAL A 177 -13.02 -10.60 5.54
CA VAL A 177 -12.41 -10.76 6.85
C VAL A 177 -13.50 -11.14 7.84
N LYS A 178 -13.50 -12.39 8.33
CA LYS A 178 -14.58 -12.97 9.12
C LYS A 178 -14.61 -12.54 10.59
N SER A 179 -13.47 -12.17 11.18
CA SER A 179 -13.39 -11.73 12.58
C SER A 179 -12.14 -10.88 12.83
N CYS A 180 -12.35 -9.87 13.66
CA CYS A 180 -11.33 -8.97 14.20
C CYS A 180 -11.40 -9.12 15.71
N ASN A 181 -10.71 -10.13 16.21
CA ASN A 181 -10.51 -10.34 17.65
C ASN A 181 -9.25 -9.58 18.07
#